data_AF-A0A815HRE8-F1
#
_entry.id   AF-A0A815HRE8-F1
#
_cell.length_a   1.000
_cell.length_b   1.000
_cell.length_c   1.000
_cell.angle_alpha   90.00
_cell.angle_beta   90.00
_cell.angle_gamma   90.00
#
_symmetry.space_group_name_H-M   'P 1'
#
loop_
_entity.id
_entity.type
_entity.pdbx_description
1 polymer ?
#
loop_
_entity_poly.entity_id
_entity_poly.type
_entity_poly.pdbx_seq_one_letter_code
_entity_poly.pdbx_strand_id
1 'polypeptide(L)'
;MYIYNLHIFYYLTCIILKTTSDTLYCSLHFIVDYPLWTLTFTTRADHDYFRTNTLLTTYIYRNVEGLNELYNHYRFPYTSNIKNVTVQFFVHGITIVTDNICNKKNLTNNPLEEFCSSDINSDALLDLIVRYSDYDKQHNNNEQACLYYGLTSRKLKLQNNQGIALGWSWRGHLCSELREINNWSPTKSGFNPRYYGNVGLVTVSFDASDYSLNKGEMTFFHEIGHSMNAHHDDDGEFKYRQKECNPSEEQGGSYLMYPSGTDGLLPNNRAYSHCTLDTISKYMETLSQSKPKCLSTTKKVQSKCDGILSSGEICDEHGTSSNCCTSDCKLKPHAVCSPSTGSCCQSSCQFYPSGYQCLAESECKMAITCLGTSANCPDYDTNYFKPDKTLCRNGTLLCRNGSCQVSICTLYSLLPCQLKEREEQLCMIGCLNTHGLCIPYHTIDTNPDSSKILYLPC
;
A
#
# COMPACT_ATOMS: atom_id res chain seq x y z
N MET A 1 -35.57 -41.56 -53.70
CA MET A 1 -36.27 -41.10 -52.49
C MET A 1 -35.22 -40.93 -51.39
N TYR A 2 -34.96 -39.67 -51.00
CA TYR A 2 -34.10 -39.14 -49.92
C TYR A 2 -32.58 -39.46 -49.96
N ILE A 3 -31.73 -38.57 -50.48
CA ILE A 3 -31.12 -37.33 -49.89
C ILE A 3 -30.09 -37.63 -48.79
N TYR A 4 -28.81 -37.63 -49.19
CA TYR A 4 -27.67 -37.22 -48.36
C TYR A 4 -27.35 -35.77 -48.72
N ASN A 5 -27.26 -34.87 -47.73
CA ASN A 5 -26.81 -33.48 -47.96
C ASN A 5 -25.54 -33.18 -47.17
N LEU A 6 -24.48 -32.89 -47.93
CA LEU A 6 -23.28 -32.14 -47.57
C LEU A 6 -23.65 -30.71 -47.13
N HIS A 7 -22.97 -30.16 -46.13
CA HIS A 7 -22.68 -28.73 -46.03
C HIS A 7 -21.30 -28.57 -45.37
N ILE A 8 -20.24 -28.38 -46.16
CA ILE A 8 -19.68 -27.11 -46.64
C ILE A 8 -18.84 -26.41 -45.55
N PHE A 9 -17.52 -26.47 -45.77
CA PHE A 9 -16.48 -25.65 -45.19
C PHE A 9 -16.79 -24.15 -45.34
N TYR A 10 -16.69 -23.39 -44.24
CA TYR A 10 -16.42 -21.95 -44.30
C TYR A 10 -15.10 -21.67 -43.57
N TYR A 11 -14.07 -21.40 -44.37
CA TYR A 11 -12.92 -20.61 -43.96
C TYR A 11 -13.43 -19.21 -43.63
N LEU A 12 -13.42 -18.81 -42.35
CA LEU A 12 -13.35 -17.40 -41.99
C LEU A 12 -11.94 -17.08 -41.55
N THR A 13 -11.29 -16.25 -42.34
CA THR A 13 -10.11 -15.46 -41.99
C THR A 13 -10.25 -14.90 -40.58
N CYS A 14 -9.37 -15.35 -39.68
CA CYS A 14 -9.16 -14.74 -38.38
C CYS A 14 -8.57 -13.35 -38.61
N ILE A 15 -9.45 -12.36 -38.78
CA ILE A 15 -9.08 -10.96 -38.59
C ILE A 15 -8.65 -10.88 -37.12
N ILE A 16 -7.37 -10.60 -36.90
CA ILE A 16 -6.86 -10.17 -35.60
C ILE A 16 -7.57 -8.85 -35.31
N LEU A 17 -8.73 -8.93 -34.68
CA LEU A 17 -9.27 -7.83 -33.89
C LEU A 17 -8.24 -7.62 -32.79
N LYS A 18 -7.45 -6.56 -32.91
CA LYS A 18 -6.67 -6.01 -31.81
C LYS A 18 -7.69 -5.75 -30.69
N THR A 19 -7.83 -6.67 -29.75
CA THR A 19 -8.54 -6.44 -28.50
C THR A 19 -7.75 -5.34 -27.80
N THR A 20 -8.19 -4.10 -27.97
CA THR A 20 -7.61 -2.99 -27.21
C THR A 20 -7.80 -3.35 -25.74
N SER A 21 -6.71 -3.58 -25.01
CA SER A 21 -6.76 -3.83 -23.56
C SER A 21 -7.67 -2.79 -22.89
N ASP A 22 -8.62 -3.23 -22.07
CA ASP A 22 -9.47 -2.36 -21.24
C ASP A 22 -8.75 -1.97 -19.95
N THR A 23 -7.41 -2.05 -19.96
CA THR A 23 -6.53 -1.79 -18.83
C THR A 23 -5.48 -0.78 -19.21
N LEU A 24 -5.35 0.25 -18.39
CA LEU A 24 -4.21 1.17 -18.38
C LEU A 24 -3.29 0.79 -17.24
N TYR A 25 -2.00 0.74 -17.52
CA TYR A 25 -0.97 0.42 -16.55
C TYR A 25 -0.27 1.70 -16.11
N CYS A 26 -0.21 1.91 -14.79
CA CYS A 26 0.52 2.99 -14.12
C CYS A 26 1.69 2.37 -13.32
N SER A 27 2.91 2.77 -13.64
CA SER A 27 4.12 2.25 -13.01
C SER A 27 4.43 3.02 -11.71
N LEU A 28 4.77 2.31 -10.63
CA LEU A 28 5.03 2.89 -9.31
C LEU A 28 6.49 2.70 -8.91
N HIS A 29 7.17 3.78 -8.54
CA HIS A 29 8.50 3.69 -7.93
C HIS A 29 8.41 3.96 -6.44
N PHE A 30 8.95 3.06 -5.61
CA PHE A 30 8.94 3.24 -4.16
C PHE A 30 10.31 3.66 -3.64
N ILE A 31 10.32 4.57 -2.67
CA ILE A 31 11.54 5.00 -1.98
C ILE A 31 11.35 4.71 -0.49
N VAL A 32 12.08 3.74 0.04
CA VAL A 32 12.12 3.46 1.47
C VAL A 32 13.22 4.30 2.10
N ASP A 33 12.85 5.18 3.02
CA ASP A 33 13.80 6.05 3.70
C ASP A 33 14.63 5.32 4.77
N TYR A 34 15.69 5.98 5.22
CA TYR A 34 16.64 5.38 6.16
C TYR A 34 16.04 5.06 7.55
N PRO A 35 15.17 5.89 8.14
CA PRO A 35 14.44 5.50 9.36
C PRO A 35 13.62 4.23 9.23
N LEU A 36 12.87 4.06 8.12
CA LEU A 36 12.09 2.85 7.92
C LEU A 36 12.97 1.61 7.71
N TRP A 37 14.08 1.76 6.96
CA TRP A 37 15.12 0.74 6.85
C TRP A 37 15.64 0.33 8.24
N THR A 38 16.10 1.29 9.02
CA THR A 38 16.71 1.07 10.35
C THR A 38 15.73 0.43 11.32
N LEU A 39 14.48 0.90 11.35
CA LEU A 39 13.43 0.31 12.18
C LEU A 39 13.20 -1.15 11.82
N THR A 40 13.10 -1.46 10.53
CA THR A 40 12.85 -2.83 10.06
C THR A 40 14.06 -3.74 10.34
N PHE A 41 15.27 -3.24 10.07
CA PHE A 41 16.53 -3.93 10.29
C PHE A 41 16.71 -4.35 11.76
N THR A 42 16.47 -3.41 12.66
CA THR A 42 16.69 -3.60 14.10
C THR A 42 15.57 -4.38 14.79
N THR A 43 14.30 -4.16 14.42
CA THR A 43 13.16 -4.69 15.18
C THR A 43 12.47 -5.91 14.56
N ARG A 44 12.70 -6.20 13.27
CA ARG A 44 11.94 -7.24 12.54
C ARG A 44 12.79 -8.22 11.75
N ALA A 45 13.99 -7.79 11.37
CA ALA A 45 14.88 -8.57 10.53
C ALA A 45 16.09 -9.12 11.28
N ASP A 46 16.15 -9.00 12.61
CA ASP A 46 17.24 -9.52 13.45
C ASP A 46 18.64 -9.08 12.99
N HIS A 47 18.77 -7.83 12.53
CA HIS A 47 20.01 -7.26 11.97
C HIS A 47 20.51 -7.97 10.70
N ASP A 48 19.63 -8.65 9.95
CA ASP A 48 19.94 -9.28 8.68
C ASP A 48 19.53 -8.39 7.49
N TYR A 49 20.51 -8.00 6.67
CA TYR A 49 20.30 -7.09 5.53
C TYR A 49 19.38 -7.70 4.47
N PHE A 50 19.54 -8.99 4.20
CA PHE A 50 18.77 -9.70 3.18
C PHE A 50 17.30 -9.80 3.61
N ARG A 51 17.04 -10.22 4.85
CA ARG A 51 15.71 -10.30 5.45
C ARG A 51 15.03 -8.93 5.52
N THR A 52 15.79 -7.87 5.80
CA THR A 52 15.25 -6.50 5.81
C THR A 52 14.75 -6.10 4.43
N ASN A 53 15.54 -6.34 3.38
CA ASN A 53 15.11 -6.10 2.00
C ASN A 53 13.85 -6.92 1.67
N THR A 54 13.84 -8.22 1.96
CA THR A 54 12.69 -9.09 1.69
C THR A 54 11.41 -8.59 2.38
N LEU A 55 11.47 -8.17 3.64
CA LEU A 55 10.30 -7.67 4.36
C LEU A 55 9.75 -6.38 3.75
N LEU A 56 10.63 -5.45 3.38
CA LEU A 56 10.24 -4.16 2.79
C LEU A 56 9.70 -4.32 1.37
N THR A 57 10.35 -5.12 0.53
CA THR A 57 9.87 -5.39 -0.84
C THR A 57 8.55 -6.16 -0.81
N THR A 58 8.44 -7.20 0.02
CA THR A 58 7.18 -7.94 0.18
C THR A 58 6.04 -7.04 0.65
N TYR A 59 6.31 -6.11 1.58
CA TYR A 59 5.33 -5.10 1.97
C TYR A 59 4.85 -4.28 0.77
N ILE A 60 5.77 -3.72 -0.02
CA ILE A 60 5.46 -2.93 -1.21
C ILE A 60 4.61 -3.72 -2.21
N TYR A 61 5.01 -4.95 -2.56
CA TYR A 61 4.26 -5.77 -3.52
C TYR A 61 2.85 -6.10 -3.05
N ARG A 62 2.67 -6.45 -1.76
CA ARG A 62 1.34 -6.70 -1.19
C ARG A 62 0.43 -5.47 -1.24
N ASN A 63 0.98 -4.29 -0.98
CA ASN A 63 0.23 -3.04 -1.11
C ASN A 63 -0.21 -2.79 -2.55
N VAL A 64 0.67 -3.02 -3.54
CA VAL A 64 0.31 -2.86 -4.95
C VAL A 64 -0.72 -3.90 -5.39
N GLU A 65 -0.65 -5.13 -4.88
CA GLU A 65 -1.67 -6.16 -5.09
C GLU A 65 -3.03 -5.74 -4.53
N GLY A 66 -3.10 -5.34 -3.25
CA GLY A 66 -4.34 -4.86 -2.63
C GLY A 66 -4.91 -3.61 -3.33
N LEU A 67 -4.04 -2.71 -3.81
CA LEU A 67 -4.46 -1.55 -4.61
C LEU A 67 -5.12 -2.00 -5.92
N ASN A 68 -4.55 -3.01 -6.59
CA ASN A 68 -5.13 -3.57 -7.81
C ASN A 68 -6.45 -4.29 -7.54
N GLU A 69 -6.60 -5.00 -6.42
CA GLU A 69 -7.87 -5.57 -5.99
C GLU A 69 -8.94 -4.49 -5.82
N LEU A 70 -8.59 -3.37 -5.18
CA LEU A 70 -9.49 -2.21 -5.05
C LEU A 70 -9.89 -1.67 -6.44
N TYR A 71 -8.93 -1.33 -7.29
CA TYR A 71 -9.18 -0.71 -8.60
C TYR A 71 -9.82 -1.65 -9.64
N ASN A 72 -9.75 -2.96 -9.43
CA ASN A 72 -10.43 -3.95 -10.28
C ASN A 72 -11.96 -3.80 -10.24
N HIS A 73 -12.51 -3.29 -9.13
CA HIS A 73 -13.94 -3.02 -8.97
C HIS A 73 -14.42 -1.79 -9.77
N TYR A 74 -13.49 -0.95 -10.24
CA TYR A 74 -13.81 0.33 -10.86
C TYR A 74 -13.47 0.35 -12.35
N ARG A 75 -14.24 1.16 -13.09
CA ARG A 75 -14.06 1.41 -14.51
C ARG A 75 -14.26 2.89 -14.75
N PHE A 76 -13.29 3.51 -15.41
CA PHE A 76 -13.27 4.95 -15.64
C PHE A 76 -13.37 5.24 -17.14
N PRO A 77 -14.09 6.30 -17.53
CA PRO A 77 -14.09 6.78 -18.90
C PRO A 77 -12.67 7.22 -19.33
N TYR A 78 -12.24 6.75 -20.50
CA TYR A 78 -10.95 7.11 -21.09
C TYR A 78 -11.12 7.24 -22.60
N THR A 79 -10.86 8.44 -23.14
CA THR A 79 -11.11 8.92 -24.51
C THR A 79 -12.56 9.35 -24.80
N SER A 80 -12.73 10.25 -25.78
CA SER A 80 -14.01 10.89 -26.13
C SER A 80 -15.10 9.95 -26.65
N ASN A 81 -14.73 8.73 -27.07
CA ASN A 81 -15.65 7.70 -27.56
C ASN A 81 -15.85 6.62 -26.49
N ILE A 82 -16.28 7.05 -25.28
CA ILE A 82 -16.61 6.27 -24.06
C ILE A 82 -16.07 4.84 -24.09
N LYS A 83 -14.74 4.70 -23.97
CA LYS A 83 -14.11 3.43 -23.63
C LYS A 83 -13.88 3.43 -22.13
N ASN A 84 -14.47 2.47 -21.43
CA ASN A 84 -14.29 2.31 -19.99
C ASN A 84 -13.07 1.43 -19.73
N VAL A 85 -12.12 1.91 -18.94
CA VAL A 85 -10.88 1.22 -18.60
C VAL A 85 -10.74 1.03 -17.10
N THR A 86 -10.08 -0.04 -16.70
CA THR A 86 -9.50 -0.14 -15.34
C THR A 86 -8.09 0.40 -15.34
N VAL A 87 -7.65 0.89 -14.19
CA VAL A 87 -6.25 1.26 -13.96
C VAL A 87 -5.62 0.17 -13.11
N GLN A 88 -4.51 -0.37 -13.58
CA GLN A 88 -3.71 -1.34 -12.87
C GLN A 88 -2.33 -0.74 -12.58
N PHE A 89 -1.83 -1.02 -11.40
CA PHE A 89 -0.56 -0.54 -10.91
C PHE A 89 0.47 -1.67 -10.91
N PHE A 90 1.73 -1.33 -11.12
CA PHE A 90 2.83 -2.28 -11.00
C PHE A 90 4.07 -1.58 -10.49
N VAL A 91 4.89 -2.30 -9.74
CA VAL A 91 6.18 -1.76 -9.29
C VAL A 91 7.11 -1.63 -10.49
N HIS A 92 7.63 -0.43 -10.69
CA HIS A 92 8.66 -0.09 -11.66
C HIS A 92 10.06 -0.13 -11.06
N GLY A 93 10.16 0.06 -9.75
CA GLY A 93 11.43 0.21 -9.08
C GLY A 93 11.22 0.40 -7.58
N ILE A 94 12.20 -0.07 -6.82
CA ILE A 94 12.26 0.11 -5.37
C ILE A 94 13.67 0.60 -5.05
N THR A 95 13.75 1.77 -4.42
CA THR A 95 15.00 2.31 -3.88
C THR A 95 14.93 2.24 -2.37
N ILE A 96 15.85 1.50 -1.75
CA ILE A 96 15.95 1.38 -0.29
C ILE A 96 17.20 2.12 0.17
N VAL A 97 17.01 3.15 1.01
CA VAL A 97 18.11 3.93 1.57
C VAL A 97 18.69 3.18 2.77
N THR A 98 19.90 2.64 2.61
CA THR A 98 20.56 1.82 3.64
C THR A 98 21.80 2.49 4.21
N ASP A 99 22.40 1.87 5.22
CA ASP A 99 23.67 2.30 5.83
C ASP A 99 24.78 2.52 4.79
N ASN A 100 24.79 1.73 3.72
CA ASN A 100 25.78 1.88 2.65
C ASN A 100 25.65 3.19 1.88
N ILE A 101 24.44 3.72 1.77
CA ILE A 101 24.19 5.04 1.16
C ILE A 101 24.54 6.12 2.19
N CYS A 102 24.07 6.00 3.42
CA CYS A 102 24.27 7.01 4.46
C CYS A 102 25.72 7.13 4.97
N ASN A 103 26.52 6.07 4.88
CA ASN A 103 27.92 6.08 5.29
C ASN A 103 28.89 6.50 4.18
N LYS A 104 28.45 6.50 2.91
CA LYS A 104 29.26 7.00 1.80
C LYS A 104 29.21 8.53 1.81
N LYS A 105 30.25 9.16 2.33
CA LYS A 105 30.48 10.60 2.12
C LYS A 105 31.11 10.76 0.74
N ASN A 106 30.36 11.25 -0.26
CA ASN A 106 30.81 11.79 -1.57
C ASN A 106 30.02 11.26 -2.80
N LEU A 107 28.70 11.05 -2.73
CA LEU A 107 27.88 10.98 -3.95
C LEU A 107 27.50 12.40 -4.37
N THR A 108 28.44 13.13 -4.98
CA THR A 108 28.16 14.46 -5.54
C THR A 108 26.95 14.37 -6.48
N ASN A 109 25.91 15.17 -6.20
CA ASN A 109 24.64 15.27 -6.95
C ASN A 109 23.66 14.08 -6.84
N ASN A 110 23.77 13.21 -5.82
CA ASN A 110 22.74 12.20 -5.55
C ASN A 110 21.83 12.64 -4.38
N PRO A 111 20.52 12.87 -4.58
CA PRO A 111 19.61 13.28 -3.51
C PRO A 111 19.37 12.18 -2.45
N LEU A 112 19.78 10.94 -2.70
CA LEU A 112 19.56 9.82 -1.76
C LEU A 112 20.24 10.00 -0.40
N GLU A 113 21.38 10.69 -0.33
CA GLU A 113 22.06 10.97 0.95
C GLU A 113 21.21 11.86 1.87
N GLU A 114 20.37 12.73 1.31
CA GLU A 114 19.52 13.61 2.10
C GLU A 114 18.43 12.84 2.87
N PHE A 115 17.99 11.68 2.38
CA PHE A 115 17.00 10.82 3.05
C PHE A 115 17.51 10.21 4.36
N CYS A 116 18.83 10.26 4.60
CA CYS A 116 19.48 9.72 5.79
C CYS A 116 19.25 10.59 7.05
N SER A 117 18.97 11.88 6.89
CA SER A 117 18.81 12.80 8.03
C SER A 117 17.58 12.45 8.86
N SER A 118 17.68 12.40 10.19
CA SER A 118 16.54 12.19 11.09
C SER A 118 15.60 13.39 11.19
N ASP A 119 16.07 14.59 10.82
CA ASP A 119 15.43 15.86 11.16
C ASP A 119 14.64 16.47 9.99
N ILE A 120 14.27 15.65 9.00
CA ILE A 120 13.48 16.05 7.84
C ILE A 120 12.00 16.10 8.25
N ASN A 121 11.37 17.25 8.06
CA ASN A 121 9.93 17.44 8.23
C ASN A 121 9.14 16.91 7.00
N SER A 122 7.82 16.84 7.11
CA SER A 122 6.95 16.23 6.09
C SER A 122 7.08 16.91 4.71
N ASP A 123 7.13 18.24 4.68
CA ASP A 123 7.29 19.08 3.49
C ASP A 123 8.65 18.89 2.82
N ALA A 124 9.75 18.92 3.56
CA ALA A 124 11.07 18.68 3.00
C ALA A 124 11.23 17.24 2.49
N LEU A 125 10.59 16.26 3.14
CA LEU A 125 10.63 14.88 2.67
C LEU A 125 9.86 14.70 1.36
N LEU A 126 8.70 15.35 1.20
CA LEU A 126 7.97 15.33 -0.06
C LEU A 126 8.74 16.05 -1.18
N ASP A 127 9.32 17.23 -0.91
CA ASP A 127 10.20 17.95 -1.84
C ASP A 127 11.38 17.07 -2.28
N LEU A 128 11.96 16.32 -1.35
CA LEU A 128 13.08 15.43 -1.62
C LEU A 128 12.69 14.27 -2.54
N ILE A 129 11.48 13.71 -2.38
CA ILE A 129 10.93 12.70 -3.30
C ILE A 129 10.72 13.27 -4.69
N VAL A 130 10.21 14.52 -4.80
CA VAL A 130 10.08 15.20 -6.10
C VAL A 130 11.44 15.33 -6.79
N ARG A 131 12.47 15.80 -6.09
CA ARG A 131 13.82 15.90 -6.66
C ARG A 131 14.42 14.55 -7.02
N TYR A 132 14.17 13.51 -6.22
CA TYR A 132 14.58 12.15 -6.55
C TYR A 132 13.89 11.66 -7.83
N SER A 133 12.60 11.93 -8.03
CA SER A 133 11.89 11.51 -9.25
C SER A 133 12.49 12.10 -10.52
N ASP A 134 12.97 13.35 -10.46
CA ASP A 134 13.67 13.99 -11.57
C ASP A 134 15.08 13.43 -11.77
N TYR A 135 15.81 13.18 -10.67
CA TYR A 135 17.11 12.50 -10.71
C TYR A 135 17.00 11.10 -11.35
N ASP A 136 16.04 10.30 -10.92
CA ASP A 136 15.78 8.95 -11.42
C ASP A 136 15.51 8.97 -12.93
N LYS A 137 14.63 9.86 -13.39
CA LYS A 137 14.36 10.08 -14.82
C LYS A 137 15.63 10.39 -15.61
N GLN A 138 16.45 11.33 -15.14
CA GLN A 138 17.70 11.72 -15.82
C GLN A 138 18.70 10.56 -15.92
N HIS A 139 18.68 9.63 -14.96
CA HIS A 139 19.62 8.51 -14.90
C HIS A 139 19.05 7.18 -15.44
N ASN A 140 17.76 7.16 -15.83
CA ASN A 140 17.07 5.99 -16.36
C ASN A 140 16.54 6.24 -17.78
N ASN A 141 17.42 6.66 -18.71
CA ASN A 141 17.09 6.91 -20.12
C ASN A 141 15.91 7.87 -20.36
N ASN A 142 15.67 8.82 -19.45
CA ASN A 142 14.50 9.70 -19.46
C ASN A 142 13.15 8.96 -19.35
N GLU A 143 13.15 7.71 -18.87
CA GLU A 143 11.94 7.02 -18.45
C GLU A 143 11.60 7.44 -17.01
N GLN A 144 10.34 7.80 -16.78
CA GLN A 144 9.82 8.22 -15.49
C GLN A 144 8.68 7.28 -15.08
N ALA A 145 8.63 6.90 -13.81
CA ALA A 145 7.47 6.18 -13.30
C ALA A 145 6.20 7.04 -13.36
N CYS A 146 5.03 6.41 -13.44
CA CYS A 146 3.75 7.11 -13.40
C CYS A 146 3.56 7.84 -12.05
N LEU A 147 3.98 7.23 -10.93
CA LEU A 147 4.07 7.86 -9.60
C LEU A 147 5.31 7.41 -8.83
N TYR A 148 5.81 8.27 -7.95
CA TYR A 148 6.86 7.97 -6.96
C TYR A 148 6.30 8.07 -5.54
N TYR A 149 6.49 7.04 -4.72
CA TYR A 149 5.97 7.00 -3.34
C TYR A 149 7.08 6.78 -2.32
N GLY A 150 7.22 7.73 -1.39
CA GLY A 150 8.06 7.57 -0.22
C GLY A 150 7.37 6.75 0.86
N LEU A 151 8.09 5.80 1.45
CA LEU A 151 7.68 5.05 2.64
C LEU A 151 8.62 5.40 3.78
N THR A 152 8.04 5.78 4.92
CA THR A 152 8.80 6.21 6.09
C THR A 152 8.24 5.66 7.40
N SER A 153 9.06 5.62 8.45
CA SER A 153 8.62 5.42 9.83
C SER A 153 8.56 6.72 10.64
N ARG A 154 8.70 7.88 9.98
CA ARG A 154 8.63 9.19 10.62
C ARG A 154 7.20 9.53 11.01
N LYS A 155 7.05 10.24 12.13
CA LYS A 155 5.79 10.93 12.47
C LYS A 155 5.67 12.19 11.62
N LEU A 156 4.71 12.22 10.72
CA LEU A 156 4.48 13.36 9.83
C LEU A 156 3.65 14.40 10.56
N LYS A 157 4.31 15.35 11.22
CA LYS A 157 3.61 16.39 11.99
C LYS A 157 2.91 17.37 11.06
N LEU A 158 1.68 17.75 11.41
CA LEU A 158 1.03 18.94 10.88
C LEU A 158 1.65 20.19 11.55
N GLN A 159 1.76 21.32 10.84
CA GLN A 159 2.24 22.55 11.48
C GLN A 159 1.28 23.00 12.59
N ASN A 160 1.81 23.74 13.58
CA ASN A 160 1.10 24.21 14.78
C ASN A 160 0.62 23.12 15.76
N ASN A 161 1.23 21.92 15.77
CA ASN A 161 0.86 20.80 16.67
C ASN A 161 -0.62 20.37 16.54
N GLN A 162 -1.27 20.60 15.38
CA GLN A 162 -2.68 20.27 15.16
C GLN A 162 -2.97 18.78 14.94
N GLY A 163 -1.95 17.93 15.01
CA GLY A 163 -2.09 16.47 14.87
C GLY A 163 -0.95 15.85 14.07
N ILE A 164 -1.17 14.61 13.63
CA ILE A 164 -0.24 13.79 12.85
C ILE A 164 -0.95 13.42 11.53
N ALA A 165 -0.28 13.63 10.41
CA ALA A 165 -0.69 13.12 9.11
C ALA A 165 -0.18 11.69 8.92
N LEU A 166 -0.93 10.88 8.17
CA LEU A 166 -0.54 9.52 7.82
C LEU A 166 0.14 9.45 6.45
N GLY A 167 -0.20 10.38 5.56
CA GLY A 167 0.40 10.51 4.25
C GLY A 167 0.20 11.91 3.67
N TRP A 168 0.83 12.12 2.52
CA TRP A 168 0.68 13.30 1.68
C TRP A 168 0.83 12.92 0.22
N SER A 169 -0.09 13.36 -0.63
CA SER A 169 0.02 13.24 -2.07
C SER A 169 -0.45 14.50 -2.77
N TRP A 170 0.19 14.82 -3.89
CA TRP A 170 -0.27 15.88 -4.76
C TRP A 170 -1.52 15.44 -5.54
N ARG A 171 -2.55 16.29 -5.54
CA ARG A 171 -3.82 15.94 -6.16
C ARG A 171 -3.81 16.07 -7.68
N GLY A 172 -4.14 15.00 -8.40
CA GLY A 172 -4.29 15.04 -9.87
C GLY A 172 -2.98 15.23 -10.63
N HIS A 173 -1.87 14.81 -10.02
CA HIS A 173 -0.53 14.94 -10.58
C HIS A 173 0.02 13.65 -11.17
N LEU A 174 -0.84 12.67 -11.48
CA LEU A 174 -0.44 11.46 -12.22
C LEU A 174 0.40 11.84 -13.44
N CYS A 175 1.61 11.29 -13.52
CA CYS A 175 2.55 11.53 -14.61
C CYS A 175 3.00 12.98 -14.83
N SER A 176 2.79 13.85 -13.86
CA SER A 176 3.35 15.19 -13.88
C SER A 176 4.87 15.13 -13.76
N GLU A 177 5.54 16.01 -14.50
CA GLU A 177 6.96 16.28 -14.30
C GLU A 177 7.17 17.19 -13.07
N LEU A 178 8.41 17.26 -12.58
CA LEU A 178 8.80 18.18 -11.51
C LEU A 178 8.46 19.62 -11.91
N ARG A 179 7.86 20.37 -10.97
CA ARG A 179 7.62 21.80 -11.13
C ARG A 179 7.92 22.55 -9.84
N GLU A 180 8.61 23.67 -9.97
CA GLU A 180 8.89 24.59 -8.86
C GLU A 180 7.68 25.48 -8.57
N ILE A 181 7.42 25.72 -7.29
CA ILE A 181 6.29 26.53 -6.84
C ILE A 181 6.75 27.97 -6.66
N ASN A 182 6.46 28.81 -7.66
CA ASN A 182 6.86 30.22 -7.64
C ASN A 182 5.96 31.10 -6.76
N ASN A 183 4.72 30.69 -6.49
CA ASN A 183 3.74 31.43 -5.67
C ASN A 183 2.87 30.44 -4.88
N TRP A 184 3.31 30.09 -3.67
CA TRP A 184 2.50 29.32 -2.71
C TRP A 184 1.89 30.24 -1.68
N SER A 185 0.57 30.20 -1.54
CA SER A 185 -0.10 30.73 -0.35
C SER A 185 -0.21 29.60 0.65
N PRO A 186 0.42 29.68 1.84
CA PRO A 186 0.28 28.65 2.85
C PRO A 186 -1.21 28.37 3.11
N THR A 187 -1.64 27.13 2.90
CA THR A 187 -2.99 26.73 3.30
C THR A 187 -3.08 26.71 4.83
N LYS A 188 -4.29 26.55 5.38
CA LYS A 188 -4.51 26.43 6.83
C LYS A 188 -3.67 25.32 7.52
N SER A 189 -3.08 24.41 6.74
CA SER A 189 -2.19 23.32 7.20
C SER A 189 -0.75 23.74 7.51
N GLY A 190 -0.32 24.95 7.12
CA GLY A 190 1.06 25.42 7.26
C GLY A 190 2.09 24.69 6.37
N PHE A 191 1.64 23.82 5.47
CA PHE A 191 2.48 23.15 4.47
C PHE A 191 3.12 24.19 3.53
N ASN A 192 4.44 24.13 3.32
CA ASN A 192 5.20 25.07 2.47
C ASN A 192 6.23 24.36 1.55
N PRO A 193 5.74 23.57 0.58
CA PRO A 193 6.59 22.84 -0.35
C PRO A 193 7.25 23.78 -1.36
N ARG A 194 8.43 23.40 -1.85
CA ARG A 194 9.10 24.10 -2.96
C ARG A 194 8.78 23.48 -4.31
N TYR A 195 8.43 22.20 -4.34
CA TYR A 195 8.18 21.46 -5.57
C TYR A 195 6.89 20.66 -5.51
N TYR A 196 6.29 20.44 -6.67
CA TYR A 196 5.20 19.49 -6.86
C TYR A 196 5.48 18.58 -8.06
N GLY A 197 4.84 17.43 -8.07
CA GLY A 197 5.03 16.41 -9.10
C GLY A 197 4.18 15.18 -8.84
N ASN A 198 4.46 14.12 -9.57
CA ASN A 198 3.78 12.84 -9.49
C ASN A 198 4.21 12.01 -8.26
N VAL A 199 4.16 12.62 -7.08
CA VAL A 199 4.70 12.02 -5.85
C VAL A 199 3.70 11.91 -4.71
N GLY A 200 3.93 10.93 -3.86
CA GLY A 200 3.27 10.78 -2.56
C GLY A 200 4.23 10.29 -1.47
N LEU A 201 3.79 10.38 -0.22
CA LEU A 201 4.52 9.98 0.98
C LEU A 201 3.54 9.28 1.93
N VAL A 202 3.92 8.14 2.48
CA VAL A 202 3.13 7.37 3.46
C VAL A 202 4.02 6.99 4.63
N THR A 203 3.53 7.24 5.86
CA THR A 203 4.15 6.66 7.05
C THR A 203 3.53 5.32 7.41
N VAL A 204 4.37 4.36 7.81
CA VAL A 204 3.95 3.03 8.29
C VAL A 204 4.11 2.87 9.80
N SER A 205 4.55 3.94 10.49
CA SER A 205 4.68 3.99 11.95
C SER A 205 3.70 5.02 12.50
N PHE A 206 2.68 4.52 13.22
CA PHE A 206 1.57 5.34 13.69
C PHE A 206 1.77 5.76 15.15
N ASP A 207 2.45 4.93 15.92
CA ASP A 207 2.93 5.22 17.28
C ASP A 207 4.37 4.78 17.47
N ALA A 208 4.97 5.15 18.61
CA ALA A 208 6.37 4.83 18.95
C ALA A 208 6.67 3.31 19.05
N SER A 209 5.66 2.45 18.87
CA SER A 209 5.78 1.00 18.92
C SER A 209 4.89 0.23 17.91
N ASP A 210 3.95 0.88 17.22
CA ASP A 210 2.96 0.19 16.38
C ASP A 210 3.21 0.44 14.89
N TYR A 211 3.77 -0.59 14.25
CA TYR A 211 3.84 -0.73 12.81
C TYR A 211 2.58 -1.49 12.38
N SER A 212 1.60 -0.73 11.87
CA SER A 212 0.31 -1.28 11.45
C SER A 212 0.27 -1.38 9.93
N LEU A 213 0.54 -2.60 9.44
CA LEU A 213 0.50 -2.94 8.01
C LEU A 213 -0.81 -2.49 7.34
N ASN A 214 -1.94 -2.74 8.01
CA ASN A 214 -3.26 -2.41 7.49
C ASN A 214 -3.50 -0.90 7.40
N LYS A 215 -3.07 -0.12 8.41
CA LYS A 215 -3.19 1.34 8.37
C LYS A 215 -2.29 1.94 7.29
N GLY A 216 -1.07 1.41 7.12
CA GLY A 216 -0.15 1.83 6.06
C GLY A 216 -0.73 1.57 4.66
N GLU A 217 -1.36 0.41 4.48
CA GLU A 217 -2.04 0.04 3.24
C GLU A 217 -3.22 0.97 2.91
N MET A 218 -4.13 1.16 3.86
CA MET A 218 -5.28 2.06 3.65
C MET A 218 -4.83 3.50 3.39
N THR A 219 -3.80 3.96 4.11
CA THR A 219 -3.20 5.27 3.88
C THR A 219 -2.63 5.37 2.46
N PHE A 220 -1.88 4.36 2.02
CA PHE A 220 -1.37 4.32 0.65
C PHE A 220 -2.49 4.37 -0.39
N PHE A 221 -3.60 3.66 -0.19
CA PHE A 221 -4.73 3.71 -1.11
C PHE A 221 -5.40 5.09 -1.12
N HIS A 222 -5.56 5.71 0.05
CA HIS A 222 -6.06 7.09 0.18
C HIS A 222 -5.19 8.08 -0.60
N GLU A 223 -3.87 8.03 -0.42
CA GLU A 223 -2.95 8.92 -1.13
C GLU A 223 -2.97 8.68 -2.65
N ILE A 224 -3.11 7.43 -3.11
CA ILE A 224 -3.32 7.12 -4.54
C ILE A 224 -4.63 7.74 -5.04
N GLY A 225 -5.68 7.75 -4.23
CA GLY A 225 -6.91 8.49 -4.51
C GLY A 225 -6.65 9.96 -4.80
N HIS A 226 -5.86 10.65 -3.96
CA HIS A 226 -5.42 12.02 -4.23
C HIS A 226 -4.60 12.12 -5.52
N SER A 227 -3.61 11.25 -5.75
CA SER A 227 -2.84 11.21 -7.00
C SER A 227 -3.76 11.12 -8.24
N MET A 228 -4.89 10.43 -8.12
CA MET A 228 -5.96 10.27 -9.12
C MET A 228 -7.01 11.41 -9.13
N ASN A 229 -6.70 12.52 -8.47
CA ASN A 229 -7.49 13.74 -8.34
C ASN A 229 -8.71 13.68 -7.41
N ALA A 230 -8.78 12.71 -6.51
CA ALA A 230 -9.85 12.67 -5.51
C ALA A 230 -9.70 13.77 -4.45
N HIS A 231 -10.84 14.28 -3.99
CA HIS A 231 -10.95 15.15 -2.81
C HIS A 231 -11.35 14.34 -1.59
N HIS A 232 -11.29 14.97 -0.42
CA HIS A 232 -11.86 14.36 0.77
C HIS A 232 -13.39 14.27 0.66
N ASP A 233 -13.96 13.20 1.20
CA ASP A 233 -15.40 12.92 1.13
C ASP A 233 -16.25 13.90 1.97
N ASP A 234 -15.64 14.72 2.82
CA ASP A 234 -16.28 15.80 3.59
C ASP A 234 -15.95 17.21 3.08
N ASP A 235 -15.28 17.31 1.93
CA ASP A 235 -14.95 18.60 1.32
C ASP A 235 -16.23 19.35 0.92
N GLY A 236 -16.17 20.68 1.01
CA GLY A 236 -17.29 21.56 0.68
C GLY A 236 -17.75 21.45 -0.79
N GLU A 237 -16.92 20.89 -1.66
CA GLU A 237 -17.32 20.50 -3.03
C GLU A 237 -18.52 19.53 -3.02
N PHE A 238 -18.62 18.69 -1.99
CA PHE A 238 -19.67 17.67 -1.85
C PHE A 238 -20.79 18.07 -0.88
N LYS A 239 -20.88 19.35 -0.49
CA LYS A 239 -21.84 19.83 0.53
C LYS A 239 -23.30 19.40 0.32
N TYR A 240 -23.75 19.22 -0.93
CA TYR A 240 -25.12 18.80 -1.26
C TYR A 240 -25.30 17.27 -1.37
N ARG A 241 -24.19 16.51 -1.35
CA ARG A 241 -24.13 15.04 -1.42
C ARG A 241 -23.46 14.42 -0.18
N GLN A 242 -23.29 15.19 0.89
CA GLN A 242 -22.52 14.77 2.06
C GLN A 242 -22.94 13.43 2.66
N LYS A 243 -24.25 13.12 2.67
CA LYS A 243 -24.78 11.84 3.17
C LYS A 243 -24.42 10.64 2.29
N GLU A 244 -24.15 10.88 1.01
CA GLU A 244 -23.73 9.85 0.06
C GLU A 244 -22.21 9.65 0.12
N CYS A 245 -21.44 10.74 0.21
CA CYS A 245 -19.98 10.68 0.24
C CYS A 245 -19.43 10.28 1.61
N ASN A 246 -20.13 10.64 2.69
CA ASN A 246 -19.74 10.33 4.07
C ASN A 246 -20.97 9.85 4.86
N PRO A 247 -21.35 8.59 4.70
CA PRO A 247 -22.51 8.03 5.39
C PRO A 247 -22.20 7.78 6.88
N SER A 248 -23.25 7.59 7.69
CA SER A 248 -23.09 7.32 9.12
C SER A 248 -22.49 5.94 9.40
N GLU A 249 -22.08 5.70 10.63
CA GLU A 249 -21.56 4.41 11.11
C GLU A 249 -22.58 3.27 10.89
N GLU A 250 -23.89 3.54 11.06
CA GLU A 250 -25.00 2.61 10.75
C GLU A 250 -25.07 2.21 9.27
N GLN A 251 -24.65 3.11 8.39
CA GLN A 251 -24.67 2.93 6.94
C GLN A 251 -23.32 2.43 6.40
N GLY A 252 -22.49 1.87 7.28
CA GLY A 252 -21.19 1.30 6.92
C GLY A 252 -20.00 2.24 7.11
N GLY A 253 -20.20 3.40 7.75
CA GLY A 253 -19.16 4.36 8.10
C GLY A 253 -18.59 5.13 6.92
N SER A 254 -17.63 6.01 7.20
CA SER A 254 -16.98 6.84 6.20
C SER A 254 -16.21 6.00 5.15
N TYR A 255 -16.11 6.51 3.93
CA TYR A 255 -15.34 5.88 2.87
C TYR A 255 -13.83 6.16 3.00
N LEU A 256 -13.03 5.52 2.15
CA LEU A 256 -11.57 5.58 2.18
C LEU A 256 -11.00 7.02 2.06
N MET A 257 -11.68 7.93 1.35
CA MET A 257 -11.25 9.33 1.18
C MET A 257 -11.74 10.27 2.29
N TYR A 258 -12.23 9.75 3.41
CA TYR A 258 -12.49 10.58 4.59
C TYR A 258 -11.17 11.17 5.13
N PRO A 259 -11.10 12.46 5.52
CA PRO A 259 -9.82 13.12 5.84
C PRO A 259 -9.18 12.65 7.14
N SER A 260 -9.96 12.01 8.02
CA SER A 260 -9.44 11.44 9.26
C SER A 260 -9.22 9.94 9.07
N GLY A 261 -8.13 9.44 9.63
CA GLY A 261 -7.82 8.01 9.58
C GLY A 261 -8.94 7.16 10.16
N THR A 262 -9.37 6.15 9.42
CA THR A 262 -10.36 5.18 9.88
C THR A 262 -9.65 3.96 10.46
N ASP A 263 -10.33 3.20 11.32
CA ASP A 263 -9.81 1.94 11.86
C ASP A 263 -9.97 0.74 10.89
N GLY A 264 -10.67 0.96 9.78
CA GLY A 264 -10.91 -0.04 8.75
C GLY A 264 -11.90 -1.14 9.14
N LEU A 265 -12.69 -0.93 10.20
CA LEU A 265 -13.59 -1.94 10.75
C LEU A 265 -14.99 -1.93 10.11
N LEU A 266 -15.39 -0.82 9.50
CA LEU A 266 -16.70 -0.69 8.87
C LEU A 266 -16.61 -0.94 7.35
N PRO A 267 -17.67 -1.48 6.73
CA PRO A 267 -17.65 -1.92 5.33
C PRO A 267 -17.17 -0.89 4.30
N ASN A 268 -17.50 0.39 4.48
CA ASN A 268 -17.15 1.43 3.50
C ASN A 268 -15.70 1.89 3.62
N ASN A 269 -15.03 1.65 4.75
CA ASN A 269 -13.70 2.18 5.03
C ASN A 269 -12.64 1.74 4.00
N ARG A 270 -12.89 0.63 3.29
CA ARG A 270 -11.98 0.05 2.27
C ARG A 270 -12.43 0.31 0.82
N ALA A 271 -13.44 1.15 0.61
CA ALA A 271 -13.97 1.48 -0.71
C ALA A 271 -13.91 2.99 -0.96
N TYR A 272 -13.85 3.36 -2.24
CA TYR A 272 -14.10 4.75 -2.63
C TYR A 272 -15.60 5.05 -2.66
N SER A 273 -15.97 6.25 -2.20
CA SER A 273 -17.34 6.75 -2.32
C SER A 273 -17.71 7.02 -3.78
N HIS A 274 -19.00 7.15 -4.08
CA HIS A 274 -19.46 7.59 -5.39
C HIS A 274 -18.90 8.98 -5.78
N CYS A 275 -18.74 9.88 -4.80
CA CYS A 275 -18.23 11.23 -5.02
C CYS A 275 -16.75 11.21 -5.40
N THR A 276 -15.97 10.36 -4.72
CA THR A 276 -14.58 10.07 -5.08
C THR A 276 -14.50 9.53 -6.51
N LEU A 277 -15.30 8.51 -6.85
CA LEU A 277 -15.30 7.90 -8.19
C LEU A 277 -15.68 8.90 -9.30
N ASP A 278 -16.61 9.83 -9.03
CA ASP A 278 -16.99 10.88 -9.98
C ASP A 278 -15.81 11.83 -10.28
N THR A 279 -15.05 12.23 -9.26
CA THR A 279 -13.87 13.10 -9.44
C THR A 279 -12.75 12.41 -10.21
N ILE A 280 -12.46 11.14 -9.89
CA ILE A 280 -11.48 10.33 -10.62
C ILE A 280 -11.92 10.14 -12.08
N SER A 281 -13.21 9.90 -12.33
CA SER A 281 -13.74 9.73 -13.69
C SER A 281 -13.51 10.97 -14.56
N LYS A 282 -13.83 12.17 -14.04
CA LYS A 282 -13.57 13.45 -14.75
C LYS A 282 -12.08 13.68 -15.00
N TYR A 283 -11.24 13.30 -14.04
CA TYR A 283 -9.79 13.40 -14.19
C TYR A 283 -9.27 12.45 -15.28
N MET A 284 -9.73 11.20 -15.31
CA MET A 284 -9.37 10.22 -16.33
C MET A 284 -9.81 10.64 -17.74
N GLU A 285 -10.99 11.25 -17.89
CA GLU A 285 -11.43 11.87 -19.15
C GLU A 285 -10.47 12.96 -19.59
N THR A 286 -10.13 13.88 -18.69
CA THR A 286 -9.20 14.99 -18.96
C THR A 286 -7.82 14.47 -19.35
N LEU A 287 -7.31 13.49 -18.60
CA LEU A 287 -6.00 12.87 -18.82
C LEU A 287 -5.96 12.12 -20.16
N SER A 288 -7.08 11.53 -20.59
CA SER A 288 -7.17 10.85 -21.88
C SER A 288 -6.99 11.79 -23.08
N GLN A 289 -7.24 13.10 -22.90
CA GLN A 289 -7.03 14.11 -23.93
C GLN A 289 -5.54 14.42 -24.11
N SER A 290 -4.77 14.45 -23.03
CA SER A 290 -3.32 14.70 -23.07
C SER A 290 -2.49 13.46 -23.44
N LYS A 291 -3.06 12.25 -23.30
CA LYS A 291 -2.44 10.95 -23.63
C LYS A 291 -1.01 10.84 -23.06
N PRO A 292 -0.85 10.92 -21.73
CA PRO A 292 0.48 10.96 -21.13
C PRO A 292 1.21 9.63 -21.40
N LYS A 293 2.50 9.72 -21.74
CA LYS A 293 3.30 8.55 -22.15
C LYS A 293 3.54 7.52 -21.04
N CYS A 294 3.40 7.94 -19.79
CA CYS A 294 3.52 7.09 -18.59
C CYS A 294 2.42 6.03 -18.46
N LEU A 295 1.24 6.24 -19.06
CA LEU A 295 0.09 5.34 -18.98
C LEU A 295 0.06 4.52 -20.25
N SER A 296 0.16 3.19 -20.10
CA SER A 296 0.27 2.28 -21.22
C SER A 296 -0.88 1.28 -21.25
N THR A 297 -1.29 0.86 -22.44
CA THR A 297 -2.23 -0.27 -22.61
C THR A 297 -1.52 -1.63 -22.54
N THR A 298 -0.19 -1.62 -22.51
CA THR A 298 0.67 -2.78 -22.29
C THR A 298 1.44 -2.59 -20.99
N LYS A 299 1.43 -3.61 -20.14
CA LYS A 299 2.33 -3.64 -18.98
C LYS A 299 3.76 -3.70 -19.51
N LYS A 300 4.55 -2.65 -19.29
CA LYS A 300 6.01 -2.74 -19.47
C LYS A 300 6.50 -3.71 -18.38
N VAL A 301 6.75 -4.96 -18.75
CA VAL A 301 7.43 -5.91 -17.85
C VAL A 301 8.84 -5.36 -17.68
N GLN A 302 9.27 -5.18 -16.43
CA GLN A 302 10.65 -4.81 -16.14
C GLN A 302 11.62 -5.84 -16.73
N SER A 303 12.87 -5.42 -16.90
CA SER A 303 13.95 -6.30 -17.35
C SER A 303 14.01 -7.58 -16.52
N LYS A 304 14.33 -8.70 -17.16
CA LYS A 304 14.71 -9.93 -16.49
C LYS A 304 15.72 -9.61 -15.37
N CYS A 305 15.53 -10.18 -14.18
CA CYS A 305 16.36 -9.97 -13.00
C CYS A 305 16.23 -8.60 -12.30
N ASP A 306 15.01 -8.16 -12.01
CA ASP A 306 14.73 -6.87 -11.37
C ASP A 306 14.63 -6.94 -9.83
N GLY A 307 14.92 -8.09 -9.24
CA GLY A 307 14.75 -8.38 -7.81
C GLY A 307 13.41 -9.04 -7.47
N ILE A 308 12.56 -9.34 -8.46
CA ILE A 308 11.30 -10.07 -8.31
C ILE A 308 11.42 -11.37 -9.06
N LEU A 309 11.16 -12.49 -8.38
CA LEU A 309 11.07 -13.78 -9.05
C LEU A 309 9.92 -13.78 -10.08
N SER A 310 10.26 -13.56 -11.35
CA SER A 310 9.32 -13.49 -12.45
C SER A 310 9.18 -14.83 -13.17
N SER A 311 8.14 -14.97 -14.01
CA SER A 311 7.92 -16.19 -14.80
C SER A 311 9.13 -16.47 -15.71
N GLY A 312 9.84 -17.58 -15.46
CA GLY A 312 11.04 -17.99 -16.18
C GLY A 312 12.36 -17.75 -15.41
N GLU A 313 12.30 -17.17 -14.22
CA GLU A 313 13.44 -16.99 -13.31
C GLU A 313 13.41 -18.04 -12.19
N ILE A 314 14.59 -18.49 -11.74
CA ILE A 314 14.71 -19.49 -10.66
C ILE A 314 15.11 -18.81 -9.34
N CYS A 315 15.81 -17.67 -9.43
CA CYS A 315 16.17 -16.80 -8.33
C CYS A 315 16.36 -15.39 -8.89
N ASP A 316 16.25 -14.35 -8.07
CA ASP A 316 16.52 -12.99 -8.52
C ASP A 316 17.17 -12.13 -7.44
N GLU A 317 18.37 -11.62 -7.71
CA GLU A 317 19.10 -10.70 -6.82
C GLU A 317 19.43 -9.38 -7.54
N HIS A 318 18.42 -8.79 -8.20
CA HIS A 318 18.53 -7.55 -8.95
C HIS A 318 19.61 -7.62 -10.04
N GLY A 319 19.69 -8.76 -10.73
CA GLY A 319 20.69 -8.99 -11.78
C GLY A 319 22.14 -9.04 -11.30
N THR A 320 22.38 -9.07 -9.99
CA THR A 320 23.71 -9.19 -9.41
C THR A 320 24.03 -10.66 -9.10
N SER A 321 25.24 -11.11 -9.42
CA SER A 321 25.71 -12.45 -9.06
C SER A 321 25.95 -12.54 -7.56
N SER A 322 25.30 -13.48 -6.90
CA SER A 322 25.39 -13.70 -5.45
C SER A 322 26.02 -15.05 -5.12
N ASN A 323 26.03 -15.46 -3.85
CA ASN A 323 26.50 -16.81 -3.52
C ASN A 323 25.64 -17.90 -4.19
N CYS A 324 24.33 -17.67 -4.33
CA CYS A 324 23.36 -18.68 -4.75
C CYS A 324 22.79 -18.44 -6.15
N CYS A 325 22.74 -17.18 -6.60
CA CYS A 325 22.11 -16.76 -7.84
C CYS A 325 23.13 -16.18 -8.85
N THR A 326 22.93 -16.44 -10.13
CA THR A 326 23.68 -15.79 -11.21
C THR A 326 22.99 -14.49 -11.63
N SER A 327 23.72 -13.63 -12.35
CA SER A 327 23.17 -12.40 -12.95
C SER A 327 22.08 -12.64 -14.00
N ASP A 328 21.92 -13.89 -14.46
CA ASP A 328 20.88 -14.31 -15.42
C ASP A 328 19.64 -14.92 -14.76
N CYS A 329 19.50 -14.78 -13.43
CA CYS A 329 18.41 -15.31 -12.62
C CYS A 329 18.29 -16.83 -12.59
N LYS A 330 19.44 -17.49 -12.50
CA LYS A 330 19.55 -18.94 -12.37
C LYS A 330 20.33 -19.29 -11.13
N LEU A 331 20.02 -20.43 -10.53
CA LEU A 331 20.82 -20.96 -9.43
C LEU A 331 22.23 -21.30 -9.91
N LYS A 332 23.21 -21.05 -9.06
CA LYS A 332 24.59 -21.53 -9.28
C LYS A 332 24.63 -23.06 -9.17
N PRO A 333 25.64 -23.73 -9.77
CA PRO A 333 25.69 -25.20 -9.81
C PRO A 333 25.64 -25.92 -8.45
N HIS A 334 26.09 -25.27 -7.38
CA HIS A 334 26.10 -25.82 -6.03
C HIS A 334 24.87 -25.44 -5.19
N ALA A 335 24.03 -24.54 -5.70
CA ALA A 335 22.90 -23.96 -4.98
C ALA A 335 21.64 -24.80 -5.21
N VAL A 336 20.99 -25.20 -4.11
CA VAL A 336 19.69 -25.89 -4.15
C VAL A 336 18.55 -24.87 -4.06
N CYS A 337 18.81 -23.73 -3.43
CA CYS A 337 17.91 -22.59 -3.34
C CYS A 337 18.69 -21.27 -3.34
N SER A 338 17.96 -20.16 -3.42
CA SER A 338 18.50 -18.83 -3.18
C SER A 338 17.72 -18.14 -2.06
N PRO A 339 18.36 -17.41 -1.14
CA PRO A 339 17.63 -16.58 -0.18
C PRO A 339 16.60 -15.67 -0.86
N SER A 340 16.90 -15.18 -2.07
CA SER A 340 15.97 -14.36 -2.86
C SER A 340 14.64 -15.02 -3.23
N THR A 341 14.55 -16.34 -3.19
CA THR A 341 13.28 -17.02 -3.46
C THR A 341 12.41 -17.16 -2.22
N GLY A 342 13.00 -17.21 -1.01
CA GLY A 342 12.21 -17.22 0.23
C GLY A 342 13.02 -17.42 1.51
N SER A 343 12.36 -17.16 2.64
CA SER A 343 12.97 -17.15 3.98
C SER A 343 13.39 -18.53 4.52
N CYS A 344 13.01 -19.63 3.85
CA CYS A 344 13.45 -20.99 4.17
C CYS A 344 14.74 -21.41 3.44
N CYS A 345 15.43 -20.49 2.76
CA CYS A 345 16.76 -20.74 2.21
C CYS A 345 17.86 -20.08 3.05
N GLN A 346 18.90 -20.86 3.35
CA GLN A 346 20.09 -20.39 4.04
C GLN A 346 21.02 -19.63 3.08
N SER A 347 21.88 -18.76 3.63
CA SER A 347 22.95 -18.09 2.87
C SER A 347 23.98 -19.07 2.27
N SER A 348 24.03 -20.30 2.78
CA SER A 348 24.79 -21.44 2.24
C SER A 348 24.14 -22.08 1.00
N CYS A 349 23.02 -21.52 0.51
CA CYS A 349 22.26 -22.00 -0.65
C CYS A 349 21.60 -23.38 -0.45
N GLN A 350 21.31 -23.72 0.80
CA GLN A 350 20.62 -24.95 1.21
C GLN A 350 19.33 -24.60 1.95
N PHE A 351 18.34 -25.51 1.92
CA PHE A 351 17.11 -25.31 2.68
C PHE A 351 17.39 -25.36 4.19
N TYR A 352 16.69 -24.53 4.95
CA TYR A 352 16.55 -24.76 6.38
C TYR A 352 15.83 -26.11 6.63
N PRO A 353 16.18 -26.84 7.70
CA PRO A 353 15.55 -28.12 8.01
C PRO A 353 14.06 -27.96 8.34
N SER A 354 13.32 -29.06 8.23
CA SER A 354 11.91 -29.09 8.62
C SER A 354 11.74 -28.66 10.08
N GLY A 355 10.77 -27.79 10.35
CA GLY A 355 10.52 -27.24 11.69
C GLY A 355 11.25 -25.94 12.01
N TYR A 356 12.15 -25.45 11.13
CA TYR A 356 12.74 -24.13 11.29
C TYR A 356 11.69 -23.03 11.14
N GLN A 357 11.54 -22.14 12.12
CA GLN A 357 10.52 -21.09 12.08
C GLN A 357 10.88 -20.02 11.03
N CYS A 358 10.04 -19.88 10.01
CA CYS A 358 10.21 -18.88 8.94
C CYS A 358 9.27 -17.68 9.07
N LEU A 359 8.13 -17.86 9.75
CA LEU A 359 7.25 -16.76 10.15
C LEU A 359 6.94 -16.91 11.63
N ALA A 360 7.15 -15.83 12.38
CA ALA A 360 6.84 -15.79 13.80
C ALA A 360 5.33 -15.81 14.04
N GLU A 361 4.94 -16.32 15.22
CA GLU A 361 3.56 -16.24 15.70
C GLU A 361 3.10 -14.79 15.82
N SER A 362 1.83 -14.54 15.51
CA SER A 362 1.15 -13.26 15.69
C SER A 362 -0.09 -13.41 16.58
N GLU A 363 -0.77 -12.33 16.91
CA GLU A 363 -1.97 -12.38 17.76
C GLU A 363 -3.10 -13.24 17.17
N CYS A 364 -3.20 -13.35 15.83
CA CYS A 364 -4.25 -14.10 15.13
C CYS A 364 -3.77 -15.27 14.27
N LYS A 365 -2.47 -15.52 14.18
CA LYS A 365 -1.90 -16.62 13.40
C LYS A 365 -0.80 -17.32 14.18
N MET A 366 -0.75 -18.64 14.11
CA MET A 366 0.33 -19.45 14.66
C MET A 366 1.63 -19.26 13.87
N ALA A 367 2.77 -19.62 14.47
CA ALA A 367 4.05 -19.62 13.76
C ALA A 367 4.03 -20.61 12.58
N ILE A 368 4.72 -20.26 11.48
CA ILE A 368 4.93 -21.16 10.35
C ILE A 368 6.39 -21.63 10.33
N THR A 369 6.56 -22.91 10.05
CA THR A 369 7.86 -23.55 9.92
C THR A 369 8.14 -24.01 8.49
N CYS A 370 9.42 -24.05 8.14
CA CYS A 370 9.90 -24.56 6.87
C CYS A 370 9.61 -26.05 6.74
N LEU A 371 9.34 -26.49 5.51
CA LEU A 371 9.12 -27.91 5.21
C LEU A 371 10.42 -28.72 5.13
N GLY A 372 11.58 -28.07 4.96
CA GLY A 372 12.85 -28.74 4.71
C GLY A 372 13.19 -28.97 3.23
N THR A 373 12.24 -28.69 2.34
CA THR A 373 12.30 -29.05 0.90
C THR A 373 11.99 -27.88 -0.03
N SER A 374 11.75 -26.70 0.52
CA SER A 374 11.38 -25.48 -0.23
C SER A 374 12.05 -24.26 0.38
N ALA A 375 12.39 -23.30 -0.47
CA ALA A 375 12.91 -21.99 -0.07
C ALA A 375 11.78 -21.08 0.42
N ASN A 376 10.56 -21.31 -0.04
CA ASN A 376 9.41 -20.53 0.36
C ASN A 376 8.94 -21.01 1.72
N CYS A 377 8.68 -20.06 2.63
CA CYS A 377 7.90 -20.35 3.80
C CYS A 377 6.48 -20.71 3.34
N PRO A 378 5.85 -21.78 3.87
CA PRO A 378 4.48 -22.11 3.53
C PRO A 378 3.52 -20.93 3.70
N ASP A 379 2.56 -20.81 2.79
CA ASP A 379 1.49 -19.82 2.94
C ASP A 379 0.60 -20.18 4.13
N TYR A 380 0.01 -19.14 4.74
CA TYR A 380 -1.00 -19.34 5.74
C TYR A 380 -2.24 -19.99 5.11
N ASP A 381 -2.63 -21.15 5.61
CA ASP A 381 -3.96 -21.71 5.44
C ASP A 381 -4.80 -21.57 6.71
N THR A 382 -6.06 -22.02 6.65
CA THR A 382 -7.00 -21.94 7.77
C THR A 382 -6.58 -22.73 9.01
N ASN A 383 -5.67 -23.69 8.88
CA ASN A 383 -5.13 -24.47 9.99
C ASN A 383 -4.14 -23.66 10.83
N TYR A 384 -3.53 -22.61 10.26
CA TYR A 384 -2.61 -21.73 10.98
C TYR A 384 -3.31 -20.54 11.65
N PHE A 385 -4.61 -20.36 11.41
CA PHE A 385 -5.36 -19.27 12.02
C PHE A 385 -5.75 -19.62 13.45
N LYS A 386 -5.56 -18.65 14.36
CA LYS A 386 -6.12 -18.76 15.70
C LYS A 386 -7.65 -18.69 15.60
N PRO A 387 -8.39 -19.28 16.57
CA PRO A 387 -9.85 -19.30 16.53
C PRO A 387 -10.44 -17.90 16.33
N ASP A 388 -11.49 -17.81 15.53
CA ASP A 388 -12.27 -16.58 15.41
C ASP A 388 -12.74 -16.10 16.79
N LYS A 389 -12.81 -14.77 16.97
CA LYS A 389 -13.12 -14.10 18.24
C LYS A 389 -12.02 -14.18 19.30
N THR A 390 -10.82 -14.69 18.97
CA THR A 390 -9.64 -14.50 19.83
C THR A 390 -9.33 -13.00 19.97
N LEU A 391 -9.08 -12.52 21.18
CA LEU A 391 -8.73 -11.12 21.44
C LEU A 391 -7.36 -10.79 20.85
N CYS A 392 -7.25 -9.64 20.21
CA CYS A 392 -6.01 -9.12 19.65
C CYS A 392 -5.94 -7.59 19.79
N ARG A 393 -4.78 -7.00 19.51
CA ARG A 393 -4.48 -5.59 19.66
C ARG A 393 -4.80 -5.10 21.08
N ASN A 394 -4.16 -5.72 22.07
CA ASN A 394 -4.40 -5.44 23.49
C ASN A 394 -5.88 -5.57 23.92
N GLY A 395 -6.63 -6.44 23.24
CA GLY A 395 -8.04 -6.70 23.53
C GLY A 395 -9.01 -5.69 22.91
N THR A 396 -8.56 -4.79 22.04
CA THR A 396 -9.46 -3.83 21.36
C THR A 396 -10.19 -4.45 20.16
N LEU A 397 -9.60 -5.50 19.56
CA LEU A 397 -10.10 -6.17 18.37
C LEU A 397 -10.17 -7.69 18.58
N LEU A 398 -10.75 -8.34 17.60
CA LEU A 398 -10.93 -9.78 17.50
C LEU A 398 -10.33 -10.32 16.20
N CYS A 399 -9.82 -11.54 16.29
CA CYS A 399 -9.39 -12.31 15.13
C CYS A 399 -10.61 -12.78 14.31
N ARG A 400 -10.50 -12.65 12.98
CA ARG A 400 -11.39 -13.30 12.02
C ARG A 400 -10.58 -13.76 10.83
N ASN A 401 -10.63 -15.06 10.53
CA ASN A 401 -9.91 -15.68 9.42
C ASN A 401 -8.40 -15.31 9.43
N GLY A 402 -7.77 -15.42 10.60
CA GLY A 402 -6.35 -15.11 10.78
C GLY A 402 -5.98 -13.63 10.85
N SER A 403 -6.94 -12.71 10.71
CA SER A 403 -6.67 -11.26 10.73
C SER A 403 -7.28 -10.57 11.95
N CYS A 404 -6.50 -9.69 12.59
CA CYS A 404 -6.96 -8.85 13.71
C CYS A 404 -7.71 -7.63 13.18
N GLN A 405 -9.00 -7.78 12.89
CA GLN A 405 -9.75 -6.77 12.11
C GLN A 405 -11.22 -6.63 12.48
N VAL A 406 -11.68 -7.26 13.56
CA VAL A 406 -13.09 -7.23 13.95
C VAL A 406 -13.23 -6.49 15.26
N SER A 407 -14.17 -5.54 15.34
CA SER A 407 -14.42 -4.81 16.58
C SER A 407 -14.86 -5.74 17.72
N ILE A 408 -14.37 -5.47 18.94
CA ILE A 408 -14.84 -6.14 20.16
C ILE A 408 -16.35 -5.96 20.40
N CYS A 409 -16.96 -4.89 19.86
CA CYS A 409 -18.41 -4.66 19.91
C CYS A 409 -19.23 -5.82 19.32
N THR A 410 -18.64 -6.59 18.39
CA THR A 410 -19.31 -7.73 17.76
C THR A 410 -19.55 -8.91 18.70
N LEU A 411 -18.87 -8.98 19.85
CA LEU A 411 -19.21 -9.95 20.91
C LEU A 411 -20.64 -9.73 21.44
N TYR A 412 -21.14 -8.50 21.35
CA TYR A 412 -22.46 -8.06 21.77
C TYR A 412 -23.42 -7.81 20.60
N SER A 413 -23.03 -8.22 19.39
CA SER A 413 -23.78 -7.94 18.15
C SER A 413 -23.99 -6.44 17.88
N LEU A 414 -23.06 -5.60 18.32
CA LEU A 414 -23.07 -4.15 18.11
C LEU A 414 -22.01 -3.73 17.08
N LEU A 415 -22.24 -2.60 16.41
CA LEU A 415 -21.27 -1.99 15.49
C LEU A 415 -20.27 -1.11 16.26
N PRO A 416 -19.00 -1.01 15.82
CA PRO A 416 -18.10 0.02 16.35
C PRO A 416 -18.61 1.42 15.97
N CYS A 417 -18.31 2.39 16.81
CA CYS A 417 -18.59 3.80 16.56
C CYS A 417 -17.57 4.69 17.27
N GLN A 418 -17.46 5.94 16.83
CA GLN A 418 -16.57 6.92 17.44
C GLN A 418 -17.31 7.78 18.48
N LEU A 419 -16.76 7.84 19.69
CA LEU A 419 -17.24 8.73 20.74
C LEU A 419 -16.78 10.17 20.44
N LYS A 420 -17.71 11.14 20.47
CA LYS A 420 -17.46 12.53 20.05
C LYS A 420 -17.76 13.56 21.14
N GLU A 421 -18.19 13.12 22.32
CA GLU A 421 -18.69 14.03 23.38
C GLU A 421 -17.58 14.74 24.15
N ARG A 422 -16.48 14.05 24.46
CA ARG A 422 -15.39 14.58 25.28
C ARG A 422 -14.04 14.15 24.73
N GLU A 423 -13.04 15.03 24.83
CA GLU A 423 -11.68 14.76 24.33
C GLU A 423 -11.09 13.50 24.95
N GLU A 424 -11.28 13.26 26.25
CA GLU A 424 -10.79 12.06 26.93
C GLU A 424 -11.42 10.74 26.43
N GLN A 425 -12.55 10.83 25.69
CA GLN A 425 -13.28 9.69 25.15
C GLN A 425 -12.97 9.41 23.68
N LEU A 426 -12.30 10.31 22.96
CA LEU A 426 -12.04 10.18 21.52
C LEU A 426 -11.32 8.88 21.15
N CYS A 427 -10.55 8.35 22.10
CA CYS A 427 -9.74 7.16 21.96
C CYS A 427 -10.34 5.94 22.63
N MET A 428 -11.45 6.10 23.34
CA MET A 428 -12.12 4.97 23.98
C MET A 428 -12.88 4.17 22.92
N ILE A 429 -12.93 2.85 23.09
CA ILE A 429 -13.75 2.00 22.22
C ILE A 429 -15.23 2.35 22.43
N GLY A 430 -15.91 2.77 21.37
CA GLY A 430 -17.34 3.00 21.33
C GLY A 430 -18.08 1.90 20.58
N CYS A 431 -19.25 1.51 21.08
CA CYS A 431 -20.18 0.61 20.40
C CYS A 431 -21.54 1.28 20.22
N LEU A 432 -22.12 1.12 19.04
CA LEU A 432 -23.42 1.65 18.70
C LEU A 432 -24.50 0.78 19.33
N ASN A 433 -25.28 1.34 20.25
CA ASN A 433 -26.36 0.61 20.89
C ASN A 433 -27.59 0.47 19.97
N THR A 434 -28.61 -0.26 20.43
CA THR A 434 -29.86 -0.51 19.69
C THR A 434 -30.69 0.75 19.42
N HIS A 435 -30.36 1.88 20.01
CA HIS A 435 -31.03 3.17 19.83
C HIS A 435 -30.23 4.13 18.91
N GLY A 436 -29.15 3.66 18.28
CA GLY A 436 -28.29 4.48 17.41
C GLY A 436 -27.36 5.43 18.18
N LEU A 437 -27.15 5.20 19.48
CA LEU A 437 -26.25 6.02 20.30
C LEU A 437 -24.91 5.31 20.47
N CYS A 438 -23.83 6.06 20.23
CA CYS A 438 -22.48 5.57 20.48
C CYS A 438 -22.16 5.63 21.97
N ILE A 439 -22.00 4.47 22.62
CA ILE A 439 -21.72 4.37 24.05
C ILE A 439 -20.37 3.69 24.28
N PRO A 440 -19.64 4.02 25.37
CA PRO A 440 -18.36 3.39 25.66
C PRO A 440 -18.51 1.88 25.89
N TYR A 441 -17.60 1.07 25.33
CA TYR A 441 -17.60 -0.39 25.46
C TYR A 441 -17.71 -0.88 26.91
N HIS A 442 -17.01 -0.24 27.84
CA HIS A 442 -16.97 -0.63 29.25
C HIS A 442 -18.32 -0.48 29.98
N THR A 443 -19.31 0.19 29.39
CA THR A 443 -20.67 0.26 29.95
C THR A 443 -21.55 -0.90 29.50
N ILE A 444 -21.09 -1.66 28.50
CA ILE A 444 -21.77 -2.83 27.93
C ILE A 444 -21.20 -4.12 28.56
N ASP A 445 -19.88 -4.19 28.73
CA ASP A 445 -19.25 -5.34 29.37
C ASP A 445 -19.48 -5.32 30.89
N THR A 446 -20.34 -6.23 31.35
CA THR A 446 -20.76 -6.34 32.76
C THR A 446 -19.88 -7.29 33.57
N ASN A 447 -18.85 -7.89 32.97
CA ASN A 447 -17.95 -8.78 33.68
C ASN A 447 -16.97 -7.97 34.56
N PRO A 448 -17.00 -8.14 35.89
CA PRO A 448 -16.19 -7.35 36.82
C PRO A 448 -14.67 -7.60 36.70
N ASP A 449 -14.23 -8.71 36.09
CA ASP A 449 -12.81 -8.98 35.80
C ASP A 449 -12.32 -8.30 34.49
N SER A 450 -13.23 -7.82 33.64
CA SER A 450 -12.94 -7.17 32.35
C SER A 450 -13.37 -5.71 32.27
N SER A 451 -13.69 -5.07 33.41
CA SER A 451 -14.05 -3.66 33.56
C SER A 451 -12.91 -2.67 33.22
N LYS A 452 -11.94 -3.10 32.41
CA LYS A 452 -10.82 -2.30 31.93
C LYS A 452 -11.31 -1.40 30.81
N ILE A 453 -11.10 -0.10 30.96
CA ILE A 453 -11.32 0.84 29.87
C ILE A 453 -10.30 0.53 28.77
N LEU A 454 -10.82 0.20 27.59
CA LEU A 454 -10.01 -0.07 26.41
C LEU A 454 -9.88 1.20 25.58
N TYR A 455 -8.64 1.46 25.13
CA TYR A 455 -8.30 2.60 24.31
C TYR A 455 -7.70 2.14 22.98
N LEU A 456 -8.10 2.80 21.90
CA LEU A 456 -7.37 2.79 20.64
C LEU A 456 -6.08 3.59 20.80
N PRO A 457 -5.04 3.26 20.01
CA PRO A 457 -3.86 4.10 19.91
C PRO A 457 -4.24 5.45 19.32
N CYS A 458 -3.95 6.48 20.12
CA CYS A 458 -4.04 7.91 19.88
C CYS A 458 -2.82 8.56 20.55
#